data_AF-A0A8T4PW92-F1
#
_entry.id   AF-A0A8T4PW92-F1
#
_cell.length_a   1.000
_cell.length_b   1.000
_cell.length_c   1.000
_cell.angle_alpha   90.00
_cell.angle_beta   90.00
_cell.angle_gamma   90.00
#
_symmetry.space_group_name_H-M   'P 1'
#
loop_
_entity.id
_entity.type
_entity.pdbx_description
1 polymer ?
#
loop_
_entity_poly.entity_id
_entity_poly.type
_entity_poly.pdbx_seq_one_letter_code
_entity_poly.pdbx_strand_id
1 'polypeptide(L)'
;MKFKFNIPNKITLIRVGLIPLFAAILLADIPYKNILSAFIFGMLSISDFLDGYFARKKKQVTEIGKLIDPIADKLLISTALIFLIGKGIDLWMAVAIIAREAIITSIRIYLLPSKIVVPASNFGKAKTVVQSIAIIFVLLQLPLGWHVMLVAVLLTVVSGFEYLIRIRKMTGNKIVNLPNIITLFRFLLIIPFVYYFLSHEISISLIFFAIITLSDKLDGISARLMNQKTELGSGLDSFTDWTLIISTFVLLFINGYMGALWVVLLIVPSIISGAMKMAYAKKQKVVPVTFVARISVGLTYVTIISILINFGYYEYLLTGTLIMVYLAMISYVFKALSMPKRTANRNRKSIV
;
A
#
# COMPACT_ATOMS: atom_id res chain seq x y z
N MET A 1 22.36 -16.43 1.55
CA MET A 1 22.37 -14.96 1.38
C MET A 1 22.89 -14.38 2.68
N LYS A 2 24.13 -13.87 2.75
CA LYS A 2 24.68 -13.31 4.00
C LYS A 2 24.20 -11.87 4.15
N PHE A 3 23.39 -11.63 5.18
CA PHE A 3 22.84 -10.32 5.54
C PHE A 3 23.98 -9.44 6.08
N LYS A 4 24.50 -8.51 5.29
CA LYS A 4 25.49 -7.51 5.75
C LYS A 4 24.76 -6.21 6.06
N PHE A 5 24.64 -5.86 7.34
CA PHE A 5 24.12 -4.57 7.77
C PHE A 5 25.22 -3.51 7.70
N ASN A 6 25.02 -2.51 6.86
CA ASN A 6 25.91 -1.35 6.78
C ASN A 6 25.35 -0.20 7.61
N ILE A 7 26.19 0.81 7.89
CA ILE A 7 25.81 2.02 8.63
C ILE A 7 24.55 2.69 8.04
N PRO A 8 24.39 2.87 6.71
CA PRO A 8 23.17 3.46 6.14
C PRO A 8 21.90 2.70 6.55
N ASN A 9 21.92 1.37 6.51
CA ASN A 9 20.75 0.56 6.86
C ASN A 9 20.34 0.71 8.33
N LYS A 10 21.32 0.91 9.23
CA LYS A 10 21.02 1.15 10.65
C LYS A 10 20.33 2.50 10.83
N ILE A 11 20.75 3.52 10.10
CA ILE A 11 20.15 4.85 10.19
C ILE A 11 18.73 4.82 9.59
N THR A 12 18.52 4.14 8.46
CA THR A 12 17.16 3.91 7.92
C THR A 12 16.25 3.21 8.93
N LEU A 13 16.74 2.15 9.60
CA LEU A 13 15.97 1.43 10.62
C LEU A 13 15.63 2.29 11.83
N ILE A 14 16.58 3.07 12.33
CA ILE A 14 16.35 4.03 13.42
C ILE A 14 15.29 5.05 12.99
N ARG A 15 15.39 5.61 11.77
CA ARG A 15 14.39 6.55 11.24
C ARG A 15 13.00 5.94 11.23
N VAL A 16 12.85 4.73 10.70
CA VAL A 16 11.56 4.02 10.69
C VAL A 16 11.03 3.83 12.12
N GLY A 17 11.90 3.49 13.07
CA GLY A 17 11.54 3.38 14.49
C GLY A 17 11.13 4.71 15.14
N LEU A 18 11.59 5.86 14.61
CA LEU A 18 11.23 7.19 15.10
C LEU A 18 9.92 7.73 14.51
N ILE A 19 9.37 7.13 13.44
CA ILE A 19 8.09 7.56 12.85
C ILE A 19 6.92 7.42 13.85
N PRO A 20 6.75 6.29 14.58
CA PRO A 20 5.72 6.20 15.62
C PRO A 20 5.87 7.24 16.72
N LEU A 21 7.10 7.59 17.10
CA LEU A 21 7.36 8.65 18.07
C LEU A 21 6.91 10.02 17.53
N PHE A 22 7.22 10.33 16.28
CA PHE A 22 6.73 11.54 15.60
C PHE A 22 5.20 11.59 15.57
N ALA A 23 4.54 10.48 15.22
CA ALA A 23 3.07 10.39 15.23
C ALA A 23 2.49 10.57 16.64
N ALA A 24 3.12 9.97 17.66
CA ALA A 24 2.70 10.12 19.05
C ALA A 24 2.78 11.58 19.51
N ILE A 25 3.84 12.32 19.14
CA ILE A 25 3.99 13.74 19.45
C ILE A 25 2.92 14.60 18.76
N LEU A 26 2.55 14.26 17.52
CA LEU A 26 1.45 14.95 16.81
C LEU A 26 0.07 14.74 17.46
N LEU A 27 -0.13 13.61 18.12
CA LEU A 27 -1.35 13.28 18.86
C LEU A 27 -1.33 13.81 20.30
N ALA A 28 -0.15 13.97 20.90
CA ALA A 28 -0.01 14.40 22.26
C ALA A 28 -0.51 15.83 22.47
N ASP A 29 -1.14 16.06 23.61
CA ASP A 29 -1.55 17.39 24.04
C ASP A 29 -0.45 18.03 24.89
N ILE A 30 0.62 18.47 24.22
CA ILE A 30 1.78 19.11 24.84
C ILE A 30 1.99 20.53 24.30
N PRO A 31 2.52 21.45 25.12
CA PRO A 31 2.87 22.79 24.64
C PRO A 31 3.93 22.70 23.54
N TYR A 32 3.85 23.62 22.57
CA TYR A 32 4.77 23.70 21.43
C TYR A 32 4.85 22.46 20.53
N LYS A 33 3.85 21.55 20.57
CA LYS A 33 3.83 20.31 19.77
C LYS A 33 4.10 20.54 18.27
N ASN A 34 3.61 21.63 17.71
CA ASN A 34 3.78 22.00 16.31
C ASN A 34 5.24 22.24 15.95
N ILE A 35 5.95 23.00 16.79
CA ILE A 35 7.38 23.32 16.61
C ILE A 35 8.22 22.05 16.78
N LEU A 36 7.94 21.26 17.83
CA LEU A 36 8.65 20.01 18.08
C LEU A 36 8.43 19.00 16.95
N SER A 37 7.20 18.87 16.46
CA SER A 37 6.86 17.99 15.33
C SER A 37 7.56 18.44 14.04
N ALA A 38 7.58 19.74 13.74
CA ALA A 38 8.29 20.29 12.59
C ALA A 38 9.80 20.05 12.68
N PHE A 39 10.38 20.24 13.87
CA PHE A 39 11.80 19.99 14.11
C PHE A 39 12.17 18.50 13.89
N ILE A 40 11.39 17.59 14.49
CA ILE A 40 11.61 16.14 14.33
C ILE A 40 11.42 15.72 12.88
N PHE A 41 10.33 16.16 12.22
CA PHE A 41 10.08 15.87 10.82
C PHE A 41 11.22 16.38 9.92
N GLY A 42 11.71 17.60 10.16
CA GLY A 42 12.83 18.19 9.43
C GLY A 42 14.11 17.39 9.62
N MET A 43 14.46 17.03 10.86
CA MET A 43 15.62 16.18 11.16
C MET A 43 15.53 14.82 10.45
N LEU A 44 14.38 14.14 10.52
CA LEU A 44 14.17 12.85 9.89
C LEU A 44 14.26 12.97 8.35
N SER A 45 13.68 14.03 7.76
CA SER A 45 13.73 14.28 6.32
C SER A 45 15.16 14.57 5.82
N ILE A 46 15.94 15.35 6.58
CA ILE A 46 17.34 15.66 6.22
C ILE A 46 18.24 14.43 6.37
N SER A 47 18.01 13.60 7.41
CA SER A 47 18.77 12.36 7.61
C SER A 47 18.71 11.43 6.39
N ASP A 48 17.59 11.41 5.67
CA ASP A 48 17.42 10.64 4.44
C ASP A 48 18.36 11.06 3.33
N PHE A 49 18.38 12.37 3.07
CA PHE A 49 19.23 12.93 2.05
C PHE A 49 20.71 12.61 2.32
N LEU A 50 21.12 12.71 3.58
CA LEU A 50 22.49 12.44 4.02
C LEU A 50 22.84 10.95 3.88
N ASP A 51 21.99 10.03 4.31
CA ASP A 51 22.24 8.59 4.21
C ASP A 51 22.34 8.13 2.76
N GLY A 52 21.43 8.58 1.91
CA GLY A 52 21.47 8.30 0.48
C GLY A 52 22.73 8.86 -0.19
N TYR A 53 23.21 10.02 0.26
CA TYR A 53 24.47 10.59 -0.21
C TYR A 53 25.69 9.76 0.23
N PHE A 54 25.78 9.39 1.52
CA PHE A 54 26.89 8.60 2.04
C PHE A 54 26.92 7.17 1.48
N ALA A 55 25.76 6.53 1.30
CA ALA A 55 25.66 5.19 0.71
C ALA A 55 26.18 5.17 -0.74
N ARG A 56 25.84 6.21 -1.54
CA ARG A 56 26.33 6.38 -2.92
C ARG A 56 27.83 6.67 -2.95
N LYS A 57 28.31 7.55 -2.07
CA LYS A 57 29.73 7.94 -2.00
C LYS A 57 30.64 6.80 -1.56
N LYS A 58 30.18 5.96 -0.61
CA LYS A 58 30.96 4.83 -0.08
C LYS A 58 30.76 3.51 -0.85
N LYS A 59 29.95 3.49 -1.93
CA LYS A 59 29.57 2.28 -2.68
C LYS A 59 29.00 1.14 -1.80
N GLN A 60 28.41 1.48 -0.65
CA GLN A 60 27.92 0.53 0.36
C GLN A 60 26.44 0.17 0.15
N VAL A 61 26.02 0.00 -1.11
CA VAL A 61 24.62 -0.29 -1.45
C VAL A 61 24.34 -1.79 -1.26
N THR A 62 23.40 -2.14 -0.38
CA THR A 62 22.96 -3.53 -0.18
C THR A 62 21.61 -3.79 -0.85
N GLU A 63 21.33 -5.05 -1.19
CA GLU A 63 20.04 -5.46 -1.77
C GLU A 63 18.85 -5.17 -0.84
N ILE A 64 19.07 -5.22 0.48
CA ILE A 64 18.05 -4.92 1.48
C ILE A 64 17.80 -3.41 1.58
N GLY A 65 18.86 -2.59 1.57
CA GLY A 65 18.72 -1.14 1.55
C GLY A 65 17.92 -0.68 0.32
N LYS A 66 18.22 -1.25 -0.86
CA LYS A 66 17.45 -0.98 -2.10
C LYS A 66 15.94 -1.24 -1.99
N LEU A 67 15.51 -2.12 -1.08
CA LEU A 67 14.10 -2.43 -0.84
C LEU A 67 13.52 -1.57 0.30
N ILE A 68 14.22 -1.45 1.42
CA ILE A 68 13.73 -0.78 2.63
C ILE A 68 13.78 0.74 2.49
N ASP A 69 14.84 1.30 1.89
CA ASP A 69 15.02 2.76 1.79
C ASP A 69 13.82 3.41 1.05
N PRO A 70 13.38 2.93 -0.13
CA PRO A 70 12.22 3.52 -0.81
C PRO A 70 10.91 3.40 -0.04
N ILE A 71 10.78 2.43 0.88
CA ILE A 71 9.59 2.26 1.71
C ILE A 71 9.64 3.24 2.88
N ALA A 72 10.77 3.28 3.59
CA ALA A 72 11.00 4.15 4.75
C ALA A 72 10.78 5.63 4.41
N ASP A 73 11.29 6.09 3.26
CA ASP A 73 11.16 7.48 2.81
C ASP A 73 9.70 7.91 2.64
N LYS A 74 8.85 6.98 2.19
CA LYS A 74 7.44 7.25 1.93
C LYS A 74 6.59 7.11 3.17
N LEU A 75 7.01 6.31 4.16
CA LEU A 75 6.32 6.19 5.42
C LEU A 75 6.28 7.54 6.17
N LEU A 76 7.42 8.23 6.31
CA LEU A 76 7.47 9.50 7.04
C LEU A 76 6.53 10.57 6.44
N ILE A 77 6.59 10.77 5.12
CA ILE A 77 5.74 11.72 4.40
C ILE A 77 4.27 11.31 4.51
N SER A 78 3.96 10.02 4.31
CA SER A 78 2.57 9.52 4.37
C SER A 78 2.00 9.66 5.78
N THR A 79 2.78 9.37 6.82
CA THR A 79 2.39 9.59 8.22
C THR A 79 2.06 11.06 8.45
N ALA A 80 2.96 11.98 8.09
CA ALA A 80 2.70 13.41 8.27
C ALA A 80 1.43 13.86 7.53
N LEU A 81 1.23 13.44 6.28
CA LEU A 81 0.04 13.77 5.51
C LEU A 81 -1.24 13.27 6.18
N ILE A 82 -1.28 12.00 6.61
CA ILE A 82 -2.45 11.39 7.25
C ILE A 82 -2.83 12.13 8.54
N PHE A 83 -1.86 12.42 9.42
CA PHE A 83 -2.13 13.06 10.70
C PHE A 83 -2.49 14.56 10.59
N LEU A 84 -2.21 15.18 9.44
CA LEU A 84 -2.52 16.57 9.14
C LEU A 84 -3.79 16.75 8.30
N ILE A 85 -4.49 15.66 7.94
CA ILE A 85 -5.81 15.75 7.29
C ILE A 85 -6.75 16.52 8.22
N GLY A 86 -7.43 17.54 7.69
CA GLY A 86 -8.32 18.42 8.45
C GLY A 86 -7.61 19.45 9.34
N LYS A 87 -6.26 19.45 9.38
CA LYS A 87 -5.43 20.41 10.15
C LYS A 87 -4.61 21.33 9.25
N GLY A 88 -5.07 21.56 8.02
CA GLY A 88 -4.37 22.34 7.00
C GLY A 88 -4.04 21.56 5.72
N ILE A 89 -4.35 20.25 5.69
CA ILE A 89 -4.32 19.42 4.48
C ILE A 89 -5.72 18.83 4.25
N ASP A 90 -6.22 18.95 3.02
CA ASP A 90 -7.48 18.31 2.64
C ASP A 90 -7.26 16.83 2.32
N LEU A 91 -8.26 15.98 2.59
CA LEU A 91 -8.19 14.54 2.34
C LEU A 91 -7.74 14.22 0.91
N TRP A 92 -8.29 14.92 -0.09
CA TRP A 92 -7.97 14.69 -1.49
C TRP A 92 -6.49 14.98 -1.82
N MET A 93 -5.87 15.97 -1.15
CA MET A 93 -4.45 16.29 -1.33
C MET A 93 -3.56 15.18 -0.77
N ALA A 94 -3.86 14.73 0.45
CA ALA A 94 -3.14 13.63 1.09
C ALA A 94 -3.25 12.35 0.27
N VAL A 95 -4.47 11.99 -0.16
CA VAL A 95 -4.73 10.82 -1.01
C VAL A 95 -3.95 10.93 -2.32
N ALA A 96 -3.99 12.08 -3.02
CA ALA A 96 -3.28 12.25 -4.29
C ALA A 96 -1.76 12.05 -4.16
N ILE A 97 -1.16 12.58 -3.08
CA ILE A 97 0.28 12.43 -2.85
C ILE A 97 0.63 10.97 -2.49
N ILE A 98 0.00 10.42 -1.45
CA ILE A 98 0.26 9.05 -0.98
C ILE A 98 0.04 8.07 -2.13
N ALA A 99 -1.00 8.29 -2.92
CA ALA A 99 -1.32 7.48 -4.07
C ALA A 99 -0.19 7.40 -5.08
N ARG A 100 0.27 8.56 -5.53
CA ARG A 100 1.36 8.64 -6.48
C ARG A 100 2.63 8.02 -5.91
N GLU A 101 2.97 8.30 -4.65
CA GLU A 101 4.15 7.72 -4.00
C GLU A 101 4.10 6.19 -3.96
N ALA A 102 2.96 5.62 -3.56
CA ALA A 102 2.75 4.18 -3.51
C ALA A 102 2.82 3.54 -4.91
N ILE A 103 2.13 4.10 -5.91
CA ILE A 103 2.13 3.57 -7.29
C ILE A 103 3.55 3.49 -7.86
N ILE A 104 4.27 4.63 -7.86
CA ILE A 104 5.59 4.70 -8.50
C ILE A 104 6.60 3.85 -7.74
N THR A 105 6.53 3.81 -6.41
CA THR A 105 7.44 3.00 -5.58
C THR A 105 7.20 1.50 -5.81
N SER A 106 5.95 1.05 -5.82
CA SER A 106 5.59 -0.34 -6.09
C SER A 106 6.06 -0.80 -7.47
N ILE A 107 5.87 0.01 -8.51
CA ILE A 107 6.34 -0.32 -9.86
C ILE A 107 7.87 -0.39 -9.90
N ARG A 108 8.58 0.53 -9.24
CA ARG A 108 10.05 0.50 -9.17
C ARG A 108 10.55 -0.76 -8.47
N ILE A 109 9.94 -1.14 -7.35
CA ILE A 109 10.27 -2.38 -6.61
C ILE A 109 10.03 -3.60 -7.49
N TYR A 110 8.90 -3.65 -8.20
CA TYR A 110 8.58 -4.75 -9.12
C TYR A 110 9.60 -4.91 -10.26
N LEU A 111 10.18 -3.79 -10.73
CA LEU A 111 11.16 -3.78 -11.81
C LEU A 111 12.59 -4.13 -11.37
N LEU A 112 12.90 -4.11 -10.06
CA LEU A 112 14.24 -4.40 -9.54
C LEU A 112 14.80 -5.77 -10.01
N PRO A 113 14.06 -6.89 -9.94
CA PRO A 113 14.56 -8.20 -10.37
C PRO A 113 14.86 -8.26 -11.88
N SER A 114 14.16 -7.46 -12.68
CA SER A 114 14.35 -7.37 -14.13
C SER A 114 15.55 -6.51 -14.53
N LYS A 115 16.30 -5.95 -13.56
CA LYS A 115 17.42 -5.02 -13.76
C LYS A 115 17.04 -3.75 -14.55
N ILE A 116 15.75 -3.44 -14.63
CA ILE A 116 15.25 -2.20 -15.24
C ILE A 116 15.27 -1.13 -14.16
N VAL A 117 16.23 -0.20 -14.25
CA VAL A 117 16.36 0.90 -13.31
C VAL A 117 15.65 2.12 -13.87
N VAL A 118 14.59 2.57 -13.18
CA VAL A 118 13.92 3.84 -13.49
C VAL A 118 14.64 4.96 -12.74
N PRO A 119 15.35 5.87 -13.43
CA PRO A 119 16.13 6.92 -12.80
C PRO A 119 15.24 7.99 -12.16
N ALA A 120 15.80 8.73 -11.21
CA ALA A 120 15.15 9.88 -10.60
C ALA A 120 14.95 11.02 -11.61
N SER A 121 13.72 11.49 -11.85
CA SER A 121 13.49 12.67 -12.68
C SER A 121 13.67 13.97 -11.87
N ASN A 122 13.92 15.09 -12.57
CA ASN A 122 14.05 16.40 -11.91
C ASN A 122 12.74 16.80 -11.22
N PHE A 123 11.59 16.56 -11.85
CA PHE A 123 10.28 16.73 -11.21
C PHE A 123 10.12 15.81 -9.99
N GLY A 124 10.65 14.59 -10.06
CA GLY A 124 10.66 13.63 -8.95
C GLY A 124 11.49 14.09 -7.74
N LYS A 125 12.55 14.88 -7.96
CA LYS A 125 13.33 15.51 -6.90
C LYS A 125 12.63 16.75 -6.35
N ALA A 126 12.16 17.61 -7.25
CA ALA A 126 11.48 18.86 -6.90
C ALA A 126 10.24 18.59 -6.05
N LYS A 127 9.39 17.62 -6.43
CA LYS A 127 8.20 17.27 -5.64
C LYS A 127 8.53 16.91 -4.20
N THR A 128 9.63 16.19 -3.95
CA THR A 128 9.98 15.70 -2.61
C THR A 128 10.41 16.86 -1.73
N VAL A 129 11.21 17.79 -2.28
CA VAL A 129 11.58 19.02 -1.58
C VAL A 129 10.35 19.85 -1.26
N VAL A 130 9.47 20.08 -2.25
CA VAL A 130 8.27 20.90 -2.07
C VAL A 130 7.26 20.24 -1.11
N GLN A 131 7.10 18.92 -1.15
CA GLN A 131 6.27 18.17 -0.18
C GLN A 131 6.80 18.34 1.25
N SER A 132 8.10 18.17 1.47
CA SER A 132 8.71 18.35 2.79
C SER A 132 8.54 19.78 3.30
N ILE A 133 8.73 20.79 2.45
CA ILE A 133 8.49 22.19 2.80
C ILE A 133 7.01 22.42 3.14
N ALA A 134 6.09 21.92 2.30
CA ALA A 134 4.65 22.07 2.51
C ALA A 134 4.20 21.48 3.86
N ILE A 135 4.71 20.28 4.20
CA ILE A 135 4.43 19.65 5.49
C ILE A 135 4.95 20.51 6.65
N ILE A 136 6.17 21.05 6.56
CA ILE A 136 6.70 21.95 7.59
C ILE A 136 5.84 23.21 7.74
N PHE A 137 5.39 23.80 6.63
CA PHE A 137 4.50 24.96 6.67
C PHE A 137 3.19 24.66 7.39
N VAL A 138 2.58 23.50 7.10
CA VAL A 138 1.35 23.09 7.77
C VAL A 138 1.59 22.77 9.26
N LEU A 139 2.67 22.05 9.58
CA LEU A 139 3.04 21.72 10.97
C LEU A 139 3.23 22.97 11.83
N LEU A 140 3.90 23.98 11.29
CA LEU A 140 4.16 25.25 11.97
C LEU A 140 2.97 26.23 11.89
N GLN A 141 1.87 25.85 11.24
CA GLN A 141 0.70 26.70 11.00
C GLN A 141 1.07 28.03 10.32
N LEU A 142 2.06 28.00 9.42
CA LEU A 142 2.49 29.18 8.69
C LEU A 142 1.43 29.63 7.68
N PRO A 143 1.34 30.94 7.38
CA PRO A 143 0.50 31.40 6.30
C PRO A 143 0.91 30.72 4.98
N LEU A 144 -0.05 30.53 4.08
CA LEU A 144 0.11 29.85 2.79
C LEU A 144 0.36 28.33 2.85
N GLY A 145 0.36 27.67 4.01
CA GLY A 145 0.61 26.22 4.09
C GLY A 145 -0.26 25.39 3.14
N TRP A 146 -1.55 25.70 3.05
CA TRP A 146 -2.48 25.06 2.10
C TRP A 146 -2.08 25.29 0.63
N HIS A 147 -1.65 26.50 0.26
CA HIS A 147 -1.23 26.83 -1.12
C HIS A 147 0.07 26.12 -1.48
N VAL A 148 1.04 26.06 -0.57
CA VAL A 148 2.29 25.33 -0.77
C VAL A 148 2.02 23.83 -0.89
N MET A 149 1.07 23.29 -0.11
CA MET A 149 0.60 21.92 -0.24
C MET A 149 -0.07 21.67 -1.60
N LEU A 150 -0.88 22.60 -2.11
CA LEU A 150 -1.47 22.51 -3.44
C LEU A 150 -0.40 22.44 -4.53
N VAL A 151 0.65 23.27 -4.45
CA VAL A 151 1.80 23.19 -5.36
C VAL A 151 2.51 21.84 -5.24
N ALA A 152 2.68 21.31 -4.02
CA ALA A 152 3.23 19.98 -3.79
C ALA A 152 2.40 18.90 -4.50
N VAL A 153 1.06 18.95 -4.40
CA VAL A 153 0.15 18.03 -5.09
C VAL A 153 0.32 18.13 -6.60
N LEU A 154 0.30 19.34 -7.18
CA LEU A 154 0.44 19.54 -8.62
C LEU A 154 1.76 18.97 -9.15
N LEU A 155 2.89 19.28 -8.50
CA LEU A 155 4.20 18.71 -8.85
C LEU A 155 4.22 17.19 -8.71
N THR A 156 3.54 16.66 -7.69
CA THR A 156 3.44 15.23 -7.44
C THR A 156 2.73 14.51 -8.58
N VAL A 157 1.59 15.06 -9.01
CA VAL A 157 0.77 14.55 -10.11
C VAL A 157 1.53 14.64 -11.44
N VAL A 158 2.09 15.81 -11.78
CA VAL A 158 2.90 16.00 -13.00
C VAL A 158 4.07 15.01 -13.05
N SER A 159 4.80 14.89 -11.94
CA SER A 159 5.88 13.92 -11.84
C SER A 159 5.37 12.48 -11.94
N GLY A 160 4.18 12.17 -11.42
CA GLY A 160 3.55 10.86 -11.54
C GLY A 160 3.34 10.47 -13.00
N PHE A 161 2.70 11.35 -13.78
CA PHE A 161 2.50 11.16 -15.21
C PHE A 161 3.80 11.00 -15.97
N GLU A 162 4.79 11.86 -15.71
CA GLU A 162 6.12 11.76 -16.33
C GLU A 162 6.76 10.37 -16.10
N TYR A 163 6.67 9.86 -14.86
CA TYR A 163 7.18 8.54 -14.52
C TYR A 163 6.43 7.41 -15.23
N LEU A 164 5.10 7.46 -15.26
CA LEU A 164 4.29 6.45 -15.93
C LEU A 164 4.61 6.39 -17.42
N ILE A 165 4.80 7.54 -18.07
CA ILE A 165 5.21 7.62 -19.48
C ILE A 165 6.60 7.00 -19.67
N ARG A 166 7.59 7.34 -18.82
CA ARG A 166 8.94 6.75 -18.89
C ARG A 166 8.91 5.23 -18.70
N ILE A 167 8.14 4.74 -17.73
CA ILE A 167 7.98 3.30 -17.46
C ILE A 167 7.32 2.60 -18.65
N ARG A 168 6.26 3.20 -19.21
CA ARG A 168 5.58 2.66 -20.39
C ARG A 168 6.50 2.61 -21.61
N LYS A 169 7.36 3.61 -21.82
CA LYS A 169 8.39 3.58 -22.87
C LYS A 169 9.40 2.44 -22.67
N MET A 170 9.79 2.16 -21.41
CA MET A 170 10.76 1.09 -21.10
C MET A 170 10.15 -0.32 -21.12
N THR A 171 8.85 -0.46 -20.84
CA THR A 171 8.22 -1.77 -20.55
C THR A 171 7.04 -2.10 -21.47
N GLY A 172 6.66 -1.19 -22.36
CA GLY A 172 5.45 -1.26 -23.17
C GLY A 172 4.18 -1.25 -22.31
N ASN A 173 3.12 -1.90 -22.80
CA ASN A 173 1.84 -2.03 -22.07
C ASN A 173 1.85 -3.20 -21.05
N LYS A 174 3.01 -3.78 -20.73
CA LYS A 174 3.09 -4.92 -19.80
C LYS A 174 2.88 -4.53 -18.34
N ILE A 175 3.09 -3.26 -18.00
CA ILE A 175 2.99 -2.77 -16.61
C ILE A 175 1.93 -1.67 -16.51
N VAL A 176 2.05 -0.64 -17.34
CA VAL A 176 1.08 0.47 -17.37
C VAL A 176 -0.02 0.10 -18.37
N ASN A 177 -1.06 -0.57 -17.88
CA ASN A 177 -2.25 -0.93 -18.65
C ASN A 177 -3.53 -0.65 -17.85
N LEU A 178 -4.67 -0.70 -18.54
CA LEU A 178 -5.95 -0.35 -17.94
C LEU A 178 -6.29 -1.22 -16.72
N PRO A 179 -6.15 -2.57 -16.75
CA PRO A 179 -6.41 -3.40 -15.57
C PRO A 179 -5.58 -2.98 -14.36
N ASN A 180 -4.26 -2.82 -14.53
CA ASN A 180 -3.38 -2.45 -13.42
C ASN A 180 -3.67 -1.04 -12.89
N ILE A 181 -4.10 -0.11 -13.74
CA ILE A 181 -4.52 1.23 -13.31
C ILE A 181 -5.79 1.15 -12.45
N ILE A 182 -6.77 0.33 -12.83
CA ILE A 182 -7.99 0.10 -12.06
C ILE A 182 -7.65 -0.51 -10.69
N THR A 183 -6.83 -1.56 -10.64
CA THR A 183 -6.37 -2.19 -9.39
C THR A 183 -5.65 -1.18 -8.48
N LEU A 184 -4.74 -0.38 -9.05
CA LEU A 184 -4.03 0.64 -8.30
C LEU A 184 -4.99 1.70 -7.78
N PHE A 185 -5.91 2.20 -8.59
CA PHE A 185 -6.93 3.16 -8.14
C PHE A 185 -7.77 2.60 -7.00
N ARG A 186 -8.19 1.33 -7.10
CA ARG A 186 -8.93 0.61 -6.05
C ARG A 186 -8.15 0.56 -4.73
N PHE A 187 -6.86 0.26 -4.77
CA PHE A 187 -5.99 0.28 -3.60
C PHE A 187 -5.96 1.65 -2.90
N LEU A 188 -6.01 2.72 -3.68
CA LEU A 188 -5.95 4.09 -3.16
C LEU A 188 -7.23 4.56 -2.51
N LEU A 189 -8.37 4.08 -3.02
CA LEU A 189 -9.67 4.35 -2.42
C LEU A 189 -9.81 3.77 -1.00
N ILE A 190 -8.94 2.85 -0.58
CA ILE A 190 -8.90 2.37 0.81
C ILE A 190 -8.60 3.52 1.78
N ILE A 191 -7.78 4.51 1.39
CA ILE A 191 -7.44 5.65 2.27
C ILE A 191 -8.67 6.51 2.61
N PRO A 192 -9.44 7.05 1.64
CA PRO A 192 -10.65 7.80 1.96
C PRO A 192 -11.70 6.92 2.64
N PHE A 193 -11.81 5.63 2.29
CA PHE A 193 -12.65 4.68 3.02
C PHE A 193 -12.31 4.68 4.52
N VAL A 194 -11.04 4.45 4.87
CA VAL A 194 -10.55 4.43 6.26
C VAL A 194 -10.81 5.76 6.95
N TYR A 195 -10.53 6.88 6.27
CA TYR A 195 -10.72 8.21 6.83
C TYR A 195 -12.18 8.50 7.18
N TYR A 196 -13.11 8.29 6.25
CA TYR A 196 -14.53 8.55 6.50
C TYR A 196 -15.11 7.59 7.54
N PHE A 197 -14.63 6.34 7.57
CA PHE A 197 -15.00 5.39 8.60
C PHE A 197 -14.58 5.87 10.00
N LEU A 198 -13.31 6.29 10.16
CA LEU A 198 -12.80 6.82 11.43
C LEU A 198 -13.44 8.16 11.82
N SER A 199 -13.97 8.90 10.85
CA SER A 199 -14.71 10.14 11.07
C SER A 199 -16.19 9.89 11.44
N HIS A 200 -16.59 8.62 11.63
CA HIS A 200 -17.97 8.18 11.89
C HIS A 200 -18.97 8.49 10.76
N GLU A 201 -18.50 8.84 9.56
CA GLU A 201 -19.31 9.11 8.37
C GLU A 201 -19.59 7.80 7.62
N ILE A 202 -20.39 6.91 8.25
CA ILE A 202 -20.61 5.53 7.78
C ILE A 202 -21.17 5.48 6.35
N SER A 203 -22.11 6.37 6.00
CA SER A 203 -22.70 6.42 4.67
C SER A 203 -21.66 6.67 3.57
N ILE A 204 -20.75 7.63 3.78
CA ILE A 204 -19.68 7.93 2.82
C ILE A 204 -18.67 6.78 2.78
N SER A 205 -18.33 6.18 3.93
CA SER A 205 -17.45 5.02 3.98
C SER A 205 -18.01 3.83 3.18
N LEU A 206 -19.33 3.58 3.25
CA LEU A 206 -20.01 2.54 2.49
C LEU A 206 -19.96 2.80 0.99
N ILE A 207 -20.05 4.06 0.54
CA ILE A 207 -19.90 4.42 -0.87
C ILE A 207 -18.49 4.06 -1.36
N PHE A 208 -17.44 4.43 -0.62
CA PHE A 208 -16.07 4.05 -0.99
C PHE A 208 -15.89 2.53 -0.98
N PHE A 209 -16.39 1.83 0.04
CA PHE A 209 -16.34 0.38 0.11
C PHE A 209 -17.03 -0.29 -1.10
N ALA A 210 -18.20 0.21 -1.50
CA ALA A 210 -18.91 -0.27 -2.67
C ALA A 210 -18.13 -0.01 -3.97
N ILE A 211 -17.58 1.19 -4.16
CA ILE A 211 -16.75 1.51 -5.34
C ILE A 211 -15.53 0.58 -5.41
N ILE A 212 -14.86 0.34 -4.29
CA ILE A 212 -13.69 -0.54 -4.21
C ILE A 212 -14.08 -1.97 -4.61
N THR A 213 -15.12 -2.53 -3.99
CA THR A 213 -15.54 -3.93 -4.23
C THR A 213 -16.14 -4.14 -5.62
N LEU A 214 -16.83 -3.15 -6.19
CA LEU A 214 -17.33 -3.23 -7.56
C LEU A 214 -16.21 -3.12 -8.61
N SER A 215 -15.17 -2.32 -8.32
CA SER A 215 -14.03 -2.15 -9.22
C SER A 215 -13.23 -3.45 -9.43
N ASP A 216 -13.27 -4.40 -8.49
CA ASP A 216 -12.65 -5.74 -8.61
C ASP A 216 -13.28 -6.63 -9.69
N LYS A 217 -14.51 -6.36 -10.07
CA LYS A 217 -15.07 -7.03 -11.26
C LYS A 217 -14.57 -6.38 -12.54
N LEU A 218 -14.37 -5.06 -12.53
CA LEU A 218 -14.02 -4.28 -13.71
C LEU A 218 -12.61 -4.56 -14.20
N ASP A 219 -11.62 -4.65 -13.32
CA ASP A 219 -10.24 -5.03 -13.70
C ASP A 219 -10.17 -6.46 -14.25
N GLY A 220 -10.86 -7.42 -13.60
CA GLY A 220 -10.91 -8.82 -14.01
C GLY A 220 -11.64 -9.04 -15.35
N ILE A 221 -12.63 -8.20 -15.67
CA ILE A 221 -13.29 -8.17 -16.98
C ILE A 221 -12.36 -7.50 -18.01
N SER A 222 -11.80 -6.34 -17.69
CA SER A 222 -10.91 -5.58 -18.58
C SER A 222 -9.69 -6.42 -18.98
N ALA A 223 -9.09 -7.14 -18.04
CA ALA A 223 -7.94 -8.02 -18.30
C ALA A 223 -8.28 -9.18 -19.25
N ARG A 224 -9.51 -9.71 -19.18
CA ARG A 224 -10.01 -10.76 -20.08
C ARG A 224 -10.32 -10.22 -21.47
N LEU A 225 -11.04 -9.10 -21.55
CA LEU A 225 -11.42 -8.47 -22.81
C LEU A 225 -10.21 -7.99 -23.61
N MET A 226 -9.21 -7.41 -22.94
CA MET A 226 -8.02 -6.88 -23.59
C MET A 226 -6.87 -7.89 -23.73
N ASN A 227 -7.06 -9.13 -23.26
CA ASN A 227 -6.02 -10.17 -23.17
C ASN A 227 -4.71 -9.67 -22.50
N GLN A 228 -4.85 -8.82 -21.47
CA GLN A 228 -3.77 -8.10 -20.79
C GLN A 228 -3.61 -8.56 -19.32
N LYS A 229 -3.69 -9.87 -19.06
CA LYS A 229 -3.38 -10.39 -17.72
C LYS A 229 -1.88 -10.27 -17.45
N THR A 230 -1.53 -9.56 -16.37
CA THR A 230 -0.13 -9.35 -15.97
C THR A 230 0.15 -9.95 -14.59
N GLU A 231 1.39 -10.41 -14.38
CA GLU A 231 1.83 -10.92 -13.07
C GLU A 231 1.70 -9.84 -11.99
N LEU A 232 2.08 -8.59 -12.31
CA LEU A 232 1.93 -7.43 -11.43
C LEU A 232 0.47 -7.17 -11.04
N GLY A 233 -0.46 -7.17 -12.02
CA GLY A 233 -1.89 -6.99 -11.76
C GLY A 233 -2.43 -8.05 -10.81
N SER A 234 -2.19 -9.33 -11.10
CA SER A 234 -2.68 -10.43 -10.25
C SER A 234 -2.15 -10.39 -8.81
N GLY A 235 -0.92 -9.91 -8.62
CA GLY A 235 -0.32 -9.71 -7.30
C GLY A 235 -0.92 -8.52 -6.57
N LEU A 236 -1.08 -7.38 -7.27
CA LEU A 236 -1.69 -6.17 -6.70
C LEU A 236 -3.17 -6.38 -6.36
N ASP A 237 -3.93 -7.12 -7.16
CA ASP A 237 -5.33 -7.46 -6.87
C ASP A 237 -5.42 -8.18 -5.52
N SER A 238 -4.63 -9.24 -5.38
CA SER A 238 -4.59 -10.05 -4.15
C SER A 238 -4.17 -9.24 -2.92
N PHE A 239 -3.22 -8.31 -3.10
CA PHE A 239 -2.75 -7.43 -2.03
C PHE A 239 -3.80 -6.38 -1.64
N THR A 240 -4.51 -5.85 -2.63
CA THR A 240 -5.55 -4.83 -2.43
C THR A 240 -6.73 -5.39 -1.66
N ASP A 241 -7.19 -6.60 -2.03
CA ASP A 241 -8.28 -7.28 -1.32
C ASP A 241 -7.92 -7.52 0.15
N TRP A 242 -6.70 -8.02 0.37
CA TRP A 242 -6.20 -8.31 1.70
C TRP A 242 -6.11 -7.03 2.54
N THR A 243 -5.62 -5.94 1.96
CA THR A 243 -5.52 -4.64 2.63
C THR A 243 -6.89 -4.10 3.00
N LEU A 244 -7.87 -4.14 2.09
CA LEU A 244 -9.23 -3.69 2.35
C LEU A 244 -9.87 -4.50 3.48
N ILE A 245 -9.79 -5.83 3.42
CA ILE A 245 -10.41 -6.72 4.41
C ILE A 245 -9.80 -6.50 5.80
N ILE A 246 -8.47 -6.49 5.93
CA ILE A 246 -7.81 -6.21 7.21
C ILE A 246 -8.23 -4.85 7.74
N SER A 247 -8.11 -3.81 6.92
CA SER A 247 -8.41 -2.44 7.33
C SER A 247 -9.84 -2.34 7.85
N THR A 248 -10.78 -2.98 7.15
CA THR A 248 -12.20 -2.96 7.54
C THR A 248 -12.45 -3.67 8.86
N PHE A 249 -11.89 -4.86 9.09
CA PHE A 249 -12.07 -5.56 10.36
C PHE A 249 -11.43 -4.82 11.54
N VAL A 250 -10.25 -4.24 11.35
CA VAL A 250 -9.60 -3.41 12.37
C VAL A 250 -10.47 -2.18 12.69
N LEU A 251 -11.05 -1.54 11.67
CA LEU A 251 -11.93 -0.39 11.85
C LEU A 251 -13.23 -0.74 12.57
N LEU A 252 -13.84 -1.88 12.24
CA LEU A 252 -15.01 -2.41 12.94
C LEU A 252 -14.72 -2.63 14.43
N PHE A 253 -13.54 -3.13 14.78
CA PHE A 253 -13.12 -3.28 16.18
C PHE A 253 -12.91 -1.93 16.88
N ILE A 254 -12.14 -1.02 16.28
CA ILE A 254 -11.84 0.30 16.87
C ILE A 254 -13.13 1.08 17.17
N ASN A 255 -14.14 0.93 16.32
CA ASN A 255 -15.44 1.61 16.47
C ASN A 255 -16.47 0.81 17.27
N GLY A 256 -16.09 -0.32 17.87
CA GLY A 256 -16.96 -1.11 18.74
C GLY A 256 -18.04 -1.94 18.04
N TYR A 257 -18.03 -2.03 16.70
CA TYR A 257 -18.96 -2.88 15.95
C TYR A 257 -18.65 -4.37 16.07
N MET A 258 -17.42 -4.73 16.45
CA MET A 258 -16.98 -6.13 16.50
C MET A 258 -15.98 -6.36 17.64
N GLY A 259 -16.11 -7.48 18.36
CA GLY A 259 -15.16 -7.86 19.41
C GLY A 259 -13.79 -8.29 18.86
N ALA A 260 -12.73 -8.10 19.66
CA ALA A 260 -11.35 -8.43 19.28
C ALA A 260 -11.18 -9.89 18.81
N LEU A 261 -11.87 -10.84 19.44
CA LEU A 261 -11.82 -12.26 19.08
C LEU A 261 -12.24 -12.49 17.62
N TRP A 262 -13.37 -11.91 17.21
CA TRP A 262 -13.89 -12.03 15.85
C TRP A 262 -12.92 -11.46 14.81
N VAL A 263 -12.30 -10.33 15.13
CA VAL A 263 -11.30 -9.70 14.27
C VAL A 263 -10.09 -10.61 14.07
N VAL A 264 -9.54 -11.18 15.14
CA VAL A 264 -8.42 -12.12 15.04
C VAL A 264 -8.80 -13.35 14.23
N LEU A 265 -9.97 -13.94 14.51
CA LEU A 265 -10.46 -15.13 13.83
C LEU A 265 -10.69 -14.92 12.32
N LEU A 266 -11.05 -13.72 11.88
CA LEU A 266 -11.28 -13.43 10.45
C LEU A 266 -10.02 -12.93 9.73
N ILE A 267 -9.16 -12.19 10.42
CA ILE A 267 -7.92 -11.66 9.84
C ILE A 267 -6.89 -12.77 9.62
N VAL A 268 -6.62 -13.61 10.63
CA VAL A 268 -5.57 -14.65 10.56
C VAL A 268 -5.69 -15.55 9.31
N PRO A 269 -6.85 -16.18 9.04
CA PRO A 269 -7.00 -17.03 7.85
C PRO A 269 -6.98 -16.23 6.54
N SER A 270 -7.38 -14.96 6.55
CA SER A 270 -7.26 -14.06 5.40
C SER A 270 -5.80 -13.75 5.07
N ILE A 271 -4.96 -13.50 6.09
CA ILE A 271 -3.51 -13.31 5.95
C ILE A 271 -2.86 -14.57 5.36
N ILE A 272 -3.14 -15.73 5.94
CA ILE A 272 -2.55 -17.00 5.48
C ILE A 272 -2.97 -17.29 4.04
N SER A 273 -4.26 -17.12 3.72
CA SER A 273 -4.77 -17.29 2.36
C SER A 273 -4.08 -16.37 1.35
N GLY A 274 -3.93 -15.09 1.68
CA GLY A 274 -3.24 -14.11 0.85
C GLY A 274 -1.77 -14.46 0.65
N ALA A 275 -1.07 -14.83 1.72
CA ALA A 275 0.34 -15.26 1.67
C ALA A 275 0.52 -16.51 0.79
N MET A 276 -0.36 -17.50 0.91
CA MET A 276 -0.33 -18.71 0.09
C MET A 276 -0.64 -18.42 -1.38
N LYS A 277 -1.62 -17.54 -1.68
CA LYS A 277 -1.90 -17.05 -3.04
C LYS A 277 -0.66 -16.43 -3.68
N MET A 278 0.02 -15.53 -2.96
CA MET A 278 1.24 -14.87 -3.45
C MET A 278 2.40 -15.85 -3.63
N ALA A 279 2.60 -16.77 -2.69
CA ALA A 279 3.62 -17.82 -2.78
C ALA A 279 3.38 -18.74 -3.99
N TYR A 280 2.13 -19.06 -4.29
CA TYR A 280 1.73 -19.81 -5.48
C TYR A 280 2.01 -19.01 -6.75
N ALA A 281 1.57 -17.75 -6.81
CA ALA A 281 1.77 -16.85 -7.95
C ALA A 281 3.24 -16.75 -8.35
N LYS A 282 4.14 -16.64 -7.36
CA LYS A 282 5.58 -16.56 -7.59
C LYS A 282 6.18 -17.83 -8.22
N LYS A 283 5.59 -19.00 -7.97
CA LYS A 283 6.10 -20.30 -8.45
C LYS A 283 5.53 -20.71 -9.81
N GLN A 284 4.22 -20.54 -10.01
CA GLN A 284 3.52 -21.02 -11.21
C GLN A 284 3.02 -19.91 -12.14
N LYS A 285 3.24 -18.63 -11.80
CA LYS A 285 2.78 -17.45 -12.56
C LYS A 285 1.26 -17.31 -12.74
N VAL A 286 0.48 -18.25 -12.21
CA VAL A 286 -0.99 -18.26 -12.26
C VAL A 286 -1.52 -18.54 -10.87
N VAL A 287 -2.45 -17.70 -10.39
CA VAL A 287 -3.09 -17.87 -9.08
C VAL A 287 -4.23 -18.88 -9.19
N PRO A 288 -4.28 -19.93 -8.35
CA PRO A 288 -5.35 -20.91 -8.38
C PRO A 288 -6.59 -20.27 -7.76
N VAL A 289 -7.68 -20.21 -8.52
CA VAL A 289 -8.94 -19.69 -7.99
C VAL A 289 -9.79 -20.88 -7.57
N THR A 290 -10.01 -21.07 -6.26
CA THR A 290 -10.96 -22.06 -5.76
C THR A 290 -12.36 -21.45 -5.72
N PHE A 291 -13.38 -22.24 -6.03
CA PHE A 291 -14.77 -21.81 -5.93
C PHE A 291 -15.11 -21.32 -4.52
N VAL A 292 -14.66 -22.08 -3.52
CA VAL A 292 -14.78 -21.76 -2.08
C VAL A 292 -14.19 -20.37 -1.76
N ALA A 293 -13.01 -20.03 -2.29
CA ALA A 293 -12.39 -18.74 -2.03
C ALA A 293 -13.16 -17.56 -2.63
N ARG A 294 -13.77 -17.73 -3.82
CA ARG A 294 -14.59 -16.66 -4.42
C ARG A 294 -15.83 -16.38 -3.58
N ILE A 295 -16.51 -17.44 -3.13
CA ILE A 295 -17.69 -17.29 -2.27
C ILE A 295 -17.29 -16.68 -0.93
N SER A 296 -16.19 -17.14 -0.33
CA SER A 296 -15.69 -16.59 0.94
C SER A 296 -15.46 -15.08 0.88
N VAL A 297 -14.80 -14.58 -0.17
CA VAL A 297 -14.56 -13.14 -0.34
C VAL A 297 -15.87 -12.38 -0.51
N GLY A 298 -16.78 -12.87 -1.37
CA GLY A 298 -18.10 -12.25 -1.56
C GLY A 298 -18.92 -12.20 -0.27
N LEU A 299 -18.95 -13.30 0.49
CA LEU A 299 -19.64 -13.39 1.77
C LEU A 299 -19.02 -12.47 2.83
N THR A 300 -17.69 -12.29 2.80
CA THR A 300 -16.98 -11.33 3.66
C THR A 300 -17.47 -9.91 3.39
N TYR A 301 -17.59 -9.50 2.12
CA TYR A 301 -18.09 -8.17 1.77
C TYR A 301 -19.55 -7.98 2.19
N VAL A 302 -20.41 -8.98 1.97
CA VAL A 302 -21.81 -8.94 2.42
C VAL A 302 -21.87 -8.78 3.94
N THR A 303 -21.08 -9.54 4.68
CA THR A 303 -21.04 -9.48 6.15
C THR A 303 -20.58 -8.11 6.65
N ILE A 304 -19.53 -7.55 6.06
CA ILE A 304 -19.07 -6.19 6.38
C ILE A 304 -20.20 -5.19 6.19
N ILE A 305 -20.87 -5.20 5.03
CA ILE A 305 -21.96 -4.29 4.73
C ILE A 305 -23.11 -4.49 5.74
N SER A 306 -23.48 -5.73 6.03
CA SER A 306 -24.52 -6.08 7.00
C SER A 306 -24.23 -5.57 8.41
N ILE A 307 -22.97 -5.61 8.86
CA ILE A 307 -22.58 -5.03 10.15
C ILE A 307 -22.73 -3.51 10.12
N LEU A 308 -22.27 -2.86 9.05
CA LEU A 308 -22.27 -1.39 8.95
C LEU A 308 -23.67 -0.79 8.86
N ILE A 309 -24.62 -1.50 8.28
CA ILE A 309 -26.03 -1.09 8.23
C ILE A 309 -26.86 -1.60 9.41
N ASN A 310 -26.22 -2.27 10.38
CA ASN A 310 -26.87 -2.91 11.53
C ASN A 310 -28.02 -3.87 11.14
N PHE A 311 -27.76 -4.74 10.16
CA PHE A 311 -28.74 -5.70 9.67
C PHE A 311 -29.00 -6.80 10.71
N GLY A 312 -30.26 -7.03 11.11
CA GLY A 312 -30.60 -7.89 12.26
C GLY A 312 -30.08 -9.34 12.24
N TYR A 313 -29.61 -9.85 11.10
CA TYR A 313 -29.03 -11.20 10.97
C TYR A 313 -27.51 -11.21 10.72
N TYR A 314 -26.80 -10.11 11.00
CA TYR A 314 -25.36 -10.01 10.72
C TYR A 314 -24.53 -11.09 11.48
N GLU A 315 -24.96 -11.56 12.65
CA GLU A 315 -24.24 -12.59 13.42
C GLU A 315 -24.21 -13.96 12.72
N TYR A 316 -25.29 -14.33 12.02
CA TYR A 316 -25.34 -15.55 11.22
C TYR A 316 -24.41 -15.43 10.01
N LEU A 317 -24.40 -14.26 9.35
CA LEU A 317 -23.49 -13.97 8.25
C LEU A 317 -22.02 -13.96 8.70
N LEU A 318 -21.75 -13.45 9.91
CA LEU A 318 -20.43 -13.45 10.53
C LEU A 318 -19.92 -14.87 10.77
N THR A 319 -20.76 -15.73 11.33
CA THR A 319 -20.44 -17.14 11.58
C THR A 319 -20.22 -17.90 10.26
N GLY A 320 -21.09 -17.68 9.27
CA GLY A 320 -20.92 -18.26 7.93
C GLY A 320 -19.63 -17.79 7.24
N THR A 321 -19.29 -16.51 7.38
CA THR A 321 -18.03 -15.95 6.87
C THR A 321 -16.82 -16.60 7.52
N LEU A 322 -16.84 -16.77 8.84
CA LEU A 322 -15.76 -17.44 9.57
C LEU A 322 -15.49 -18.83 8.98
N ILE A 323 -16.52 -19.66 8.85
CA ILE A 323 -16.41 -21.01 8.27
C ILE A 323 -15.81 -20.93 6.86
N MET A 324 -16.35 -20.06 6.01
CA MET A 324 -15.92 -19.96 4.61
C MET A 324 -14.47 -19.46 4.45
N VAL A 325 -14.03 -18.52 5.28
CA VAL A 325 -12.64 -18.01 5.24
C VAL A 325 -11.65 -19.10 5.68
N TYR A 326 -11.99 -19.91 6.68
CA TYR A 326 -11.16 -21.06 7.07
C TYR A 326 -11.13 -22.15 5.99
N LEU A 327 -12.28 -22.49 5.39
CA LEU A 327 -12.32 -23.43 4.27
C LEU A 327 -11.50 -22.93 3.07
N ALA A 328 -11.60 -21.63 2.76
CA ALA A 328 -10.78 -21.01 1.72
C ALA A 328 -9.29 -21.12 2.05
N MET A 329 -8.88 -20.80 3.28
CA MET A 329 -7.50 -20.94 3.77
C MET A 329 -6.98 -22.36 3.59
N ILE A 330 -7.72 -23.35 4.09
CA ILE A 330 -7.37 -24.77 3.98
C ILE A 330 -7.20 -25.14 2.50
N SER A 331 -8.12 -24.73 1.62
CA SER A 331 -8.04 -24.99 0.18
C SER A 331 -6.75 -24.44 -0.46
N TYR A 332 -6.30 -23.26 -0.01
CA TYR A 332 -5.05 -22.65 -0.49
C TYR A 332 -3.81 -23.34 0.05
N VAL A 333 -3.82 -23.68 1.34
CA VAL A 333 -2.71 -24.40 1.99
C VAL A 333 -2.52 -25.76 1.34
N PHE A 334 -3.58 -26.55 1.12
CA PHE A 334 -3.48 -27.84 0.45
C PHE A 334 -2.92 -27.71 -0.96
N LYS A 335 -3.39 -26.75 -1.77
CA LYS A 335 -2.84 -26.50 -3.10
C LYS A 335 -1.38 -26.04 -3.08
N ALA A 336 -0.97 -25.33 -2.03
CA ALA A 336 0.41 -24.89 -1.85
C ALA A 336 1.34 -26.06 -1.45
N LEU A 337 0.84 -26.99 -0.64
CA LEU A 337 1.58 -28.17 -0.17
C LEU A 337 1.65 -29.29 -1.22
N SER A 338 0.58 -29.50 -1.98
CA SER A 338 0.53 -30.52 -3.06
C SER A 338 1.32 -30.14 -4.30
N MET A 339 2.07 -29.03 -4.26
CA MET A 339 2.93 -28.61 -5.36
C MET A 339 4.06 -29.61 -5.59
N PRO A 340 4.25 -30.09 -6.83
CA PRO A 340 5.48 -30.80 -7.16
C PRO A 340 6.67 -29.86 -6.93
N LYS A 341 7.68 -30.33 -6.17
CA LYS A 341 8.94 -29.61 -6.01
C LYS A 341 9.50 -29.36 -7.42
N ARG A 342 9.82 -28.10 -7.72
CA ARG A 342 10.43 -27.69 -8.99
C ARG A 342 11.63 -28.63 -9.24
N THR A 343 11.53 -29.51 -10.23
CA THR A 343 12.69 -30.26 -10.70
C THR A 343 13.70 -29.21 -11.15
N ALA A 344 14.83 -29.14 -10.44
CA ALA A 344 15.94 -28.27 -10.78
C ALA A 344 16.65 -28.83 -12.02
N ASN A 345 15.97 -28.87 -13.17
CA ASN A 345 16.62 -29.24 -14.43
C ASN A 345 15.79 -28.82 -15.64
N ARG A 346 16.05 -27.62 -16.16
CA ARG A 346 15.92 -27.21 -17.58
C ARG A 346 16.19 -25.71 -17.67
N ASN A 347 17.45 -25.36 -17.90
CA ASN A 347 17.92 -24.22 -18.71
C ASN A 347 19.45 -24.06 -18.63
N ARG A 348 20.18 -25.17 -18.79
CA ARG A 348 21.53 -25.18 -19.38
C ARG A 348 21.42 -26.02 -20.66
N LYS A 349 20.97 -25.42 -21.75
CA LYS A 349 21.25 -25.83 -23.14
C LYS A 349 20.61 -24.81 -24.08
N SER A 350 21.36 -24.49 -25.14
CA SER A 350 21.10 -23.59 -26.27
C SER A 350 21.12 -22.08 -26.03
N ILE A 351 22.30 -21.55 -25.71
CA ILE A 351 22.88 -20.44 -26.50
C ILE A 351 24.34 -20.86 -26.72
N VAL A 352 24.61 -21.42 -27.89
CA VAL A 352 25.94 -21.45 -28.52
C VAL A 352 25.89 -20.38 -29.59
#